data_AF-A0A7V9BTI9-F1
#
_entry.id   AF-A0A7V9BTI9-F1
#
_cell.length_a   1.000
_cell.length_b   1.000
_cell.length_c   1.000
_cell.angle_alpha   90.00
_cell.angle_beta   90.00
_cell.angle_gamma   90.00
#
_symmetry.space_group_name_H-M   'P 1'
#
loop_
_entity.id
_entity.type
_entity.pdbx_description
1 polymer ?
#
loop_
_entity_poly.entity_id
_entity_poly.type
_entity_poly.pdbx_seq_one_letter_code
_entity_poly.pdbx_strand_id
1 'polypeptide(L)'
;MGTIDAVRRATGRDRAEWFALLDAWGAPGRRYREIAGWLMGEHDVSKWWAQKLIVEYEQARGLRPAGVRPDGTFEVSASKTVAVPVERLFDAFVNARQREKWLTDGRMSLRTSRPGRSARFDWEDGSTRVNRLHRQRAIEIDGRGGT
;
A
#
# COMPACT_ATOMS: atom_id res chain seq x y z
N MET A 1 -22.67 22.97 13.33
CA MET A 1 -21.90 23.86 12.43
C MET A 1 -20.78 23.03 11.82
N GLY A 2 -20.97 22.52 10.61
CA GLY A 2 -20.13 21.46 10.02
C GLY A 2 -18.72 21.95 9.72
N THR A 3 -17.72 21.17 10.15
CA THR A 3 -16.30 21.34 9.82
C THR A 3 -16.14 21.61 8.33
N ILE A 4 -15.62 22.78 7.95
CA ILE A 4 -15.27 23.06 6.55
C ILE A 4 -14.18 22.05 6.15
N ASP A 5 -14.55 21.09 5.30
CA ASP A 5 -13.66 20.02 4.83
C ASP A 5 -12.39 20.66 4.25
N ALA A 6 -11.22 20.16 4.64
CA ALA A 6 -9.93 20.72 4.27
C ALA A 6 -9.77 20.80 2.73
N VAL A 7 -10.44 19.91 2.00
CA VAL A 7 -10.52 19.92 0.54
C VAL A 7 -11.15 21.22 0.03
N ARG A 8 -12.30 21.62 0.60
CA ARG A 8 -13.01 22.83 0.17
C ARG A 8 -12.20 24.09 0.40
N ARG A 9 -11.51 24.17 1.54
CA ARG A 9 -10.62 25.31 1.84
C ARG A 9 -9.47 25.44 0.85
N ALA A 10 -8.96 24.33 0.33
CA ALA A 10 -7.78 24.34 -0.48
C ALA A 10 -8.03 24.31 -2.00
N THR A 11 -9.20 23.87 -2.42
CA THR A 11 -9.53 23.64 -3.84
C THR A 11 -10.80 24.36 -4.30
N GLY A 12 -11.50 25.04 -3.38
CA GLY A 12 -12.73 25.77 -3.64
C GLY A 12 -13.99 24.90 -3.78
N ARG A 13 -13.84 23.56 -3.85
CA ARG A 13 -14.94 22.60 -3.98
C ARG A 13 -14.86 21.52 -2.91
N ASP A 14 -15.99 20.99 -2.50
CA ASP A 14 -16.01 19.82 -1.64
C ASP A 14 -15.67 18.53 -2.41
N ARG A 15 -15.53 17.42 -1.67
CA ARG A 15 -15.17 16.12 -2.25
C ARG A 15 -16.23 15.59 -3.20
N ALA A 16 -17.51 15.77 -2.88
CA ALA A 16 -18.60 15.24 -3.69
C ALA A 16 -18.65 15.95 -5.06
N GLU A 17 -18.46 17.27 -5.05
CA GLU A 17 -18.34 18.09 -6.27
C GLU A 17 -17.15 17.64 -7.13
N TRP A 18 -15.98 17.41 -6.52
CA TRP A 18 -14.82 16.91 -7.26
C TRP A 18 -15.06 15.53 -7.87
N PHE A 19 -15.67 14.63 -7.12
CA PHE A 19 -15.92 13.29 -7.63
C PHE A 19 -16.93 13.30 -8.78
N ALA A 20 -17.98 14.13 -8.70
CA ALA A 20 -18.92 14.32 -9.79
C ALA A 20 -18.24 14.89 -11.05
N LEU A 21 -17.33 15.86 -10.89
CA LEU A 21 -16.54 16.41 -12.00
C LEU A 21 -15.62 15.37 -12.64
N LEU A 22 -14.96 14.55 -11.82
CA LEU A 22 -14.10 13.46 -12.29
C LEU A 22 -14.90 12.38 -13.02
N ASP A 23 -16.07 11.99 -12.52
CA ASP A 23 -16.96 11.06 -13.22
C ASP A 23 -17.42 11.63 -14.56
N ALA A 24 -17.89 12.89 -14.58
CA ALA A 24 -18.39 13.56 -15.78
C ALA A 24 -17.31 13.76 -16.85
N TRP A 25 -16.07 14.02 -16.43
CA TRP A 25 -14.92 14.11 -17.33
C TRP A 25 -14.45 12.75 -17.88
N GLY A 26 -14.96 11.65 -17.31
CA GLY A 26 -14.54 10.30 -17.67
C GLY A 26 -13.17 9.95 -17.08
N ALA A 27 -12.90 10.33 -15.83
CA ALA A 27 -11.75 9.86 -15.08
C ALA A 27 -11.66 8.32 -14.97
N PRO A 28 -12.78 7.55 -14.86
CA PRO A 28 -12.70 6.09 -14.90
C PRO A 28 -12.06 5.60 -16.20
N GLY A 29 -10.96 4.84 -16.09
CA GLY A 29 -10.21 4.32 -17.24
C GLY A 29 -9.05 5.18 -17.74
N ARG A 30 -8.86 6.39 -17.19
CA ARG A 30 -7.70 7.25 -17.51
C ARG A 30 -6.51 6.96 -16.60
N ARG A 31 -5.30 7.25 -17.08
CA ARG A 31 -4.09 7.07 -16.27
C ARG A 31 -3.98 8.18 -15.23
N TYR A 32 -3.39 7.87 -14.08
CA TYR A 32 -3.13 8.81 -12.99
C TYR A 32 -2.54 10.17 -13.44
N ARG A 33 -1.57 10.16 -14.36
CA ARG A 33 -0.94 11.39 -14.88
C ARG A 33 -1.92 12.26 -15.67
N GLU A 34 -2.85 11.65 -16.39
CA GLU A 34 -3.86 12.38 -17.16
C GLU A 34 -4.85 13.07 -16.21
N ILE A 35 -5.30 12.35 -15.17
CA ILE A 35 -6.20 12.92 -14.16
C ILE A 35 -5.49 14.05 -13.38
N ALA A 36 -4.23 13.85 -12.98
CA ALA A 36 -3.45 14.88 -12.30
C ALA A 36 -3.21 16.11 -13.18
N GLY A 37 -2.91 15.91 -14.47
CA GLY A 37 -2.73 16.98 -15.44
C GLY A 37 -4.00 17.79 -15.63
N TRP A 38 -5.16 17.13 -15.73
CA TRP A 38 -6.45 17.80 -15.85
C TRP A 38 -6.80 18.63 -14.59
N LEU A 39 -6.62 18.06 -13.40
CA LEU A 39 -6.86 18.77 -12.13
C LEU A 39 -5.93 19.98 -11.96
N MET A 40 -4.66 19.86 -12.35
CA MET A 40 -3.70 20.96 -12.23
C MET A 40 -3.88 22.02 -13.32
N GLY A 41 -4.18 21.61 -14.56
CA GLY A 41 -4.27 22.51 -15.72
C GLY A 41 -5.61 23.23 -15.83
N GLU A 42 -6.71 22.47 -15.82
CA GLU A 42 -8.06 23.02 -16.05
C GLU A 42 -8.69 23.58 -14.77
N HIS A 43 -8.16 23.18 -13.61
CA HIS A 43 -8.78 23.43 -12.33
C HIS A 43 -7.86 24.06 -11.29
N ASP A 44 -6.60 24.35 -11.66
CA ASP A 44 -5.58 24.99 -10.82
C ASP A 44 -5.42 24.33 -9.43
N VAL A 45 -5.71 23.03 -9.35
CA VAL A 45 -5.55 22.27 -8.12
C VAL A 45 -4.06 22.03 -7.93
N SER A 46 -3.55 22.39 -6.75
CA SER A 46 -2.13 22.14 -6.46
C SER A 46 -1.79 20.65 -6.59
N LYS A 47 -0.56 20.36 -7.01
CA LYS A 47 -0.09 18.98 -7.23
C LYS A 47 -0.47 18.07 -6.07
N TRP A 48 -0.19 18.46 -4.83
CA TRP A 48 -0.49 17.65 -3.65
C TRP A 48 -1.99 17.34 -3.50
N TRP A 49 -2.86 18.33 -3.71
CA TRP A 49 -4.31 18.12 -3.64
C TRP A 49 -4.84 17.28 -4.80
N ALA A 50 -4.28 17.44 -6.00
CA ALA A 50 -4.62 16.60 -7.14
C ALA A 50 -4.30 15.13 -6.83
N GLN A 51 -3.11 14.84 -6.28
CA GLN A 51 -2.75 13.47 -5.88
C GLN A 51 -3.71 12.89 -4.83
N LYS A 52 -4.08 13.70 -3.83
CA LYS A 52 -4.99 13.29 -2.76
C LYS A 52 -6.41 13.02 -3.28
N LEU A 53 -6.95 13.93 -4.10
CA LEU A 53 -8.27 13.78 -4.72
C LEU A 53 -8.35 12.52 -5.59
N ILE A 54 -7.32 12.22 -6.38
CA ILE A 54 -7.29 11.01 -7.21
C ILE A 54 -7.34 9.75 -6.35
N VAL A 55 -6.54 9.68 -5.27
CA VAL A 55 -6.52 8.50 -4.38
C VAL A 55 -7.88 8.31 -3.71
N GLU A 56 -8.47 9.37 -3.15
CA GLU A 56 -9.76 9.29 -2.48
C GLU A 56 -10.89 8.95 -3.48
N TYR A 57 -10.84 9.48 -4.71
CA TYR A 57 -11.78 9.18 -5.79
C TYR A 57 -11.72 7.72 -6.24
N GLU A 58 -10.52 7.19 -6.49
CA GLU A 58 -10.32 5.79 -6.88
C GLU A 58 -10.83 4.82 -5.80
N GLN A 59 -10.58 5.14 -4.53
CA GLN A 59 -11.10 4.38 -3.38
C GLN A 59 -12.63 4.41 -3.32
N ALA A 60 -13.24 5.60 -3.48
CA ALA A 60 -14.68 5.78 -3.40
C ALA A 60 -15.46 5.12 -4.56
N ARG A 61 -14.83 4.95 -5.73
CA ARG A 61 -15.46 4.34 -6.92
C ARG A 61 -15.18 2.85 -7.06
N GLY A 62 -14.38 2.25 -6.19
CA GLY A 62 -13.98 0.85 -6.33
C GLY A 62 -13.23 0.54 -7.64
N LEU A 63 -12.76 1.58 -8.34
CA LEU A 63 -12.02 1.48 -9.62
C LEU A 63 -10.63 0.88 -9.44
N ARG A 64 -10.23 0.64 -8.19
CA ARG A 64 -9.12 -0.23 -7.81
C ARG A 64 -9.63 -1.36 -6.90
N PRO A 65 -9.66 -2.62 -7.38
CA PRO A 65 -9.33 -3.72 -6.48
C PRO A 65 -7.89 -3.47 -6.02
N ALA A 66 -7.66 -3.44 -4.70
CA ALA A 66 -6.32 -3.24 -4.17
C ALA A 66 -5.34 -4.25 -4.81
N GLY A 67 -4.35 -3.74 -5.56
CA GLY A 67 -3.25 -4.52 -6.10
C GLY A 67 -3.23 -4.73 -7.62
N VAL A 68 -4.24 -4.37 -8.39
CA VAL A 68 -4.18 -4.56 -9.86
C VAL A 68 -3.19 -3.58 -10.51
N ARG A 69 -2.23 -4.11 -11.26
CA ARG A 69 -1.33 -3.38 -12.15
C ARG A 69 -1.96 -3.25 -13.55
N PRO A 70 -1.56 -2.24 -14.35
CA PRO A 70 -2.11 -2.02 -15.69
C PRO A 70 -1.92 -3.18 -16.68
N ASP A 71 -1.03 -4.12 -16.38
CA ASP A 71 -0.75 -5.32 -17.18
C ASP A 71 -1.63 -6.54 -16.77
N GLY A 72 -2.59 -6.34 -15.86
CA GLY A 72 -3.48 -7.39 -15.37
C GLY A 72 -2.91 -8.24 -14.23
N THR A 73 -1.70 -7.94 -13.76
CA THR A 73 -1.11 -8.63 -12.60
C THR A 73 -1.58 -8.01 -11.29
N PHE A 74 -1.61 -8.80 -10.20
CA PHE A 74 -1.97 -8.32 -8.88
C PHE A 74 -0.74 -8.27 -7.96
N GLU A 75 -0.57 -7.17 -7.24
CA GLU A 75 0.45 -6.98 -6.21
C GLU A 75 -0.20 -6.47 -4.91
N VAL A 76 -0.13 -7.29 -3.86
CA VAL A 76 -0.56 -6.91 -2.52
C VAL A 76 0.67 -6.79 -1.64
N SER A 77 0.73 -5.74 -0.82
CA SER A 77 1.78 -5.57 0.19
C SER A 77 1.17 -5.39 1.57
N ALA A 78 1.75 -6.08 2.56
CA ALA A 78 1.40 -5.94 3.96
C ALA A 78 2.68 -5.74 4.78
N SER A 79 2.63 -4.87 5.78
CA SER A 79 3.74 -4.59 6.68
C SER A 79 3.27 -4.71 8.12
N LYS A 80 4.06 -5.40 8.95
CA LYS A 80 3.83 -5.52 10.39
C LYS A 80 5.17 -5.45 11.13
N THR A 81 5.25 -4.59 12.13
CA THR A 81 6.40 -4.56 13.06
C THR A 81 6.22 -5.65 14.11
N VAL A 82 7.29 -6.43 14.34
CA VAL A 82 7.34 -7.51 15.33
C VAL A 82 8.54 -7.26 16.22
N ALA A 83 8.35 -7.24 17.54
CA ALA A 83 9.39 -6.96 18.52
C ALA A 83 10.27 -8.19 18.80
N VAL A 84 10.96 -8.70 17.77
CA VAL A 84 11.93 -9.79 17.88
C VAL A 84 13.18 -9.47 17.06
N PRO A 85 14.34 -10.09 17.36
CA PRO A 85 15.53 -9.97 16.54
C PRO A 85 15.26 -10.34 15.07
N VAL A 86 15.92 -9.66 14.15
CA VAL A 86 15.67 -9.81 12.71
C VAL A 86 16.03 -11.22 12.23
N GLU A 87 17.01 -11.86 12.87
CA GLU A 87 17.46 -13.23 12.63
C GLU A 87 16.36 -14.22 12.97
N ARG A 88 15.75 -14.10 14.17
CA ARG A 88 14.62 -14.94 14.58
C ARG A 88 13.43 -14.74 13.66
N LEU A 89 13.15 -13.49 13.27
CA LEU A 89 12.06 -13.21 12.33
C LEU A 89 12.36 -13.82 10.96
N PHE A 90 13.59 -13.70 10.47
CA PHE A 90 14.00 -14.25 9.18
C PHE A 90 13.92 -15.78 9.16
N ASP A 91 14.42 -16.45 10.19
CA ASP A 91 14.39 -17.90 10.35
C ASP A 91 12.96 -18.45 10.36
N ALA A 92 12.01 -17.72 10.95
CA ALA A 92 10.59 -18.11 10.93
C ALA A 92 10.00 -18.21 9.51
N PHE A 93 10.60 -17.51 8.52
CA PHE A 93 10.20 -17.60 7.11
C PHE A 93 11.08 -18.56 6.31
N VAL A 94 12.40 -18.60 6.51
CA VAL A 94 13.28 -19.43 5.66
C VAL A 94 13.35 -20.89 6.12
N ASN A 95 13.25 -21.16 7.42
CA ASN A 95 13.28 -22.52 7.96
C ASN A 95 11.91 -23.20 7.74
N ALA A 96 11.87 -24.25 6.92
CA ALA A 96 10.63 -24.94 6.56
C ALA A 96 9.85 -25.46 7.78
N ARG A 97 10.53 -26.09 8.73
CA ARG A 97 9.92 -26.64 9.95
C ARG A 97 9.30 -25.56 10.84
N GLN A 98 9.87 -24.36 10.86
CA GLN A 98 9.31 -23.23 11.62
C GLN A 98 8.16 -22.58 10.86
N ARG A 99 8.27 -22.49 9.52
CA ARG A 99 7.24 -21.94 8.65
C ARG A 99 5.94 -22.75 8.69
N GLU A 100 6.03 -24.08 8.63
CA GLU A 100 4.88 -25.00 8.69
C GLU A 100 4.05 -24.86 9.97
N LYS A 101 4.60 -24.30 11.05
CA LYS A 101 3.86 -24.09 12.31
C LYS A 101 2.82 -22.98 12.23
N TRP A 102 3.00 -22.00 11.35
CA TRP A 102 2.13 -20.83 11.25
C TRP A 102 1.54 -20.64 9.86
N LEU A 103 2.18 -21.18 8.83
CA LEU A 103 1.66 -21.23 7.47
C LEU A 103 0.88 -22.53 7.28
N THR A 104 -0.35 -22.54 7.81
CA THR A 104 -1.24 -23.71 7.73
C THR A 104 -1.96 -23.81 6.39
N ASP A 105 -2.14 -22.68 5.72
CA ASP A 105 -2.87 -22.58 4.45
C ASP A 105 -1.87 -22.29 3.32
N GLY A 106 -1.64 -23.28 2.46
CA GLY A 106 -0.77 -23.17 1.30
C GLY A 106 0.71 -23.52 1.55
N ARG A 107 1.50 -23.51 0.46
CA ARG A 107 2.93 -23.85 0.50
C ARG A 107 3.78 -22.74 -0.09
N MET A 108 4.86 -22.39 0.63
CA MET A 108 5.89 -21.46 0.16
C MET A 108 7.22 -22.20 -0.01
N SER A 109 7.77 -22.17 -1.22
CA SER A 109 9.11 -22.68 -1.54
C SER A 109 10.11 -21.53 -1.63
N LEU A 110 11.25 -21.67 -0.94
CA LEU A 110 12.27 -20.62 -0.92
C LEU A 110 13.06 -20.65 -2.22
N ARG A 111 13.14 -19.50 -2.91
CA ARG A 111 13.90 -19.34 -4.15
C ARG A 111 15.27 -18.72 -3.91
N THR A 112 15.29 -17.59 -3.23
CA THR A 112 16.54 -16.86 -2.89
C THR A 112 16.36 -16.13 -1.58
N SER A 113 17.46 -15.94 -0.84
CA SER A 113 17.44 -15.16 0.39
C SER A 113 18.70 -14.32 0.55
N ARG A 114 18.57 -13.26 1.34
CA ARG A 114 19.65 -12.42 1.85
C ARG A 114 19.46 -12.39 3.37
N PRO A 115 20.32 -13.08 4.15
CA PRO A 115 20.19 -13.17 5.60
C PRO A 115 19.90 -11.82 6.25
N GLY A 116 18.90 -11.79 7.14
CA GLY A 116 18.50 -10.58 7.88
C GLY A 116 17.84 -9.47 7.05
N ARG A 117 17.67 -9.63 5.73
CA ARG A 117 17.23 -8.55 4.84
C ARG A 117 16.03 -8.89 3.97
N SER A 118 16.08 -10.01 3.27
CA SER A 118 14.99 -10.36 2.33
C SER A 118 14.95 -11.84 2.00
N ALA A 119 13.77 -12.37 1.72
CA ALA A 119 13.60 -13.71 1.17
C ALA A 119 12.50 -13.69 0.09
N ARG A 120 12.73 -14.43 -1.01
CA ARG A 120 11.80 -14.56 -2.12
C ARG A 120 11.31 -16.00 -2.20
N PHE A 121 10.01 -16.15 -2.34
CA PHE A 121 9.35 -17.45 -2.38
C PHE A 121 8.43 -17.55 -3.58
N ASP A 122 8.26 -18.76 -4.06
CA ASP A 122 7.17 -19.13 -4.96
C ASP A 122 6.04 -19.72 -4.10
N TRP A 123 4.80 -19.35 -4.41
CA TRP A 123 3.60 -19.83 -3.73
C TRP A 123 2.96 -20.95 -4.54
N GLU A 124 2.66 -22.07 -3.88
CA GLU A 124 2.03 -23.27 -4.46
C GLU A 124 2.67 -23.71 -5.79
N ASP A 125 1.96 -23.54 -6.91
CA ASP A 125 2.37 -23.94 -8.25
C ASP A 125 3.38 -22.97 -8.90
N GLY A 126 3.73 -21.88 -8.21
CA GLY A 126 4.68 -20.88 -8.66
C GLY A 126 4.07 -19.78 -9.53
N SER A 127 2.75 -19.75 -9.68
CA SER A 127 2.03 -18.65 -10.34
C SER A 127 2.09 -17.34 -9.54
N THR A 128 2.27 -17.43 -8.21
CA THR A 128 2.33 -16.29 -7.30
C THR A 128 3.71 -16.18 -6.65
N ARG A 129 4.25 -14.95 -6.61
CA ARG A 129 5.56 -14.64 -6.02
C ARG A 129 5.40 -13.87 -4.72
N VAL A 130 6.06 -14.32 -3.66
CA VAL A 130 6.07 -13.63 -2.37
C VAL A 130 7.45 -13.05 -2.11
N ASN A 131 7.52 -11.73 -1.93
CA ASN A 131 8.73 -11.02 -1.52
C ASN A 131 8.62 -10.57 -0.06
N ARG A 132 9.38 -11.20 0.83
CA ARG A 132 9.48 -10.81 2.23
C ARG A 132 10.67 -9.89 2.44
N LEU A 133 10.39 -8.67 2.91
CA LEU A 133 11.41 -7.73 3.34
C LEU A 133 11.47 -7.70 4.86
N HIS A 134 12.69 -7.75 5.41
CA HIS A 134 12.95 -7.56 6.83
C HIS A 134 13.69 -6.23 7.01
N ARG A 135 13.16 -5.37 7.88
CA ARG A 135 13.79 -4.10 8.24
C ARG A 135 13.95 -4.06 9.74
N GLN A 136 15.17 -3.90 10.21
CA GLN A 136 15.43 -3.61 11.61
C GLN A 136 15.12 -2.12 11.84
N ARG A 137 14.22 -1.84 12.77
CA ARG A 137 14.07 -0.51 13.36
C ARG A 137 14.60 -0.59 14.77
N ALA A 138 15.44 0.37 15.16
CA ALA A 138 15.76 0.56 16.57
C ALA A 138 14.43 0.84 17.30
N ILE A 139 14.05 -0.05 18.21
CA ILE A 139 13.00 0.25 19.18
C ILE A 139 13.73 0.99 20.28
N GLU A 140 13.58 2.31 20.31
CA GLU A 140 13.94 3.10 21.49
C GLU A 140 12.95 2.68 22.57
N ILE A 141 13.38 1.79 23.46
CA ILE A 141 12.62 1.41 24.64
C ILE A 141 12.80 2.59 25.60
N ASP A 142 11.84 3.53 25.61
CA ASP A 142 11.77 4.55 26.65
C ASP A 142 11.47 3.84 27.98
N GLY A 143 12.55 3.50 28.68
CA GLY A 143 12.53 3.01 30.04
C GLY A 143 12.32 4.19 30.97
N ARG A 144 11.08 4.44 31.39
CA ARG A 144 10.82 5.11 32.66
C ARG A 144 10.16 4.14 33.64
N GLY A 145 11.00 3.52 34.45
CA GLY A 145 10.66 3.04 35.78
C GLY A 145 11.35 3.92 36.82
N GLY A 146 10.67 4.13 37.95
CA GLY A 146 11.19 4.75 39.18
C GLY A 146 11.14 6.27 39.15
N THR A 147 10.54 6.97 40.11
CA THR A 147 10.18 6.64 41.50
C THR A 147 8.95 7.43 41.93
#